data_AF-A0AAU7D259-F1
#
_entry.id   AF-A0AAU7D259-F1
#
_cell.length_a   1.000
_cell.length_b   1.000
_cell.length_c   1.000
_cell.angle_alpha   90.00
_cell.angle_beta   90.00
_cell.angle_gamma   90.00
#
_symmetry.space_group_name_H-M   'P 1'
#
loop_
_entity.id
_entity.type
_entity.pdbx_description
1 polymer ?
#
loop_
_entity_poly.entity_id
_entity_poly.type
_entity_poly.pdbx_seq_one_letter_code
_entity_poly.pdbx_strand_id
1 'polypeptide(L)' 'MGETNSNTYQMHQRAAEAHLQAVHAHNAAAASHNKEDHLSAHELSRQAHEHSAKAFEASQKLSSQDKSEKE' A
#
# COMPACT_ATOMS: atom_id res chain seq x y z
N MET A 1 -10.07 21.47 -47.27
CA MET A 1 -9.79 20.38 -46.31
C MET A 1 -8.69 20.86 -45.37
N GLY A 2 -9.01 21.48 -44.23
CA GLY A 2 -8.00 22.22 -43.45
C GLY A 2 -8.28 22.42 -41.95
N GLU A 3 -9.20 21.66 -41.35
CA GLU A 3 -9.61 21.90 -39.95
C GLU A 3 -9.22 20.77 -38.99
N THR A 4 -8.67 19.66 -39.48
CA THR A 4 -8.26 18.53 -38.63
C THR A 4 -6.86 18.70 -38.03
N ASN A 5 -5.97 19.46 -38.67
CA ASN A 5 -4.55 19.52 -38.28
C ASN A 5 -4.29 20.43 -37.07
N SER A 6 -5.14 21.43 -36.84
CA SER A 6 -5.06 22.32 -35.67
C SER A 6 -5.64 21.65 -34.42
N ASN A 7 -6.72 20.86 -34.58
CA ASN A 7 -7.33 20.10 -33.51
C ASN A 7 -6.41 18.95 -33.06
N THR A 8 -5.84 18.17 -33.99
CA THR A 8 -4.89 17.09 -33.64
C THR A 8 -3.66 17.64 -32.92
N TYR A 9 -3.07 18.74 -33.41
CA TYR A 9 -1.92 19.37 -32.75
C TYR A 9 -2.25 19.86 -31.33
N GLN A 10 -3.40 20.49 -31.14
CA GLN A 10 -3.87 20.91 -29.81
C GLN A 10 -4.16 19.72 -28.88
N MET A 11 -4.69 18.62 -29.41
CA MET A 11 -4.91 17.38 -28.65
C MET A 11 -3.60 16.72 -28.25
N HIS A 12 -2.59 16.70 -29.13
CA HIS A 12 -1.26 16.20 -28.80
C HIS A 12 -0.58 17.05 -27.73
N GLN A 13 -0.73 18.37 -27.79
CA GLN A 13 -0.19 19.26 -26.75
C GLN A 13 -0.86 18.99 -25.39
N ARG A 14 -2.19 18.90 -25.35
CA ARG A 14 -2.93 18.57 -24.12
C ARG A 14 -2.57 17.20 -23.57
N ALA A 15 -2.35 16.20 -24.45
CA ALA A 15 -1.91 14.88 -24.04
C ALA A 15 -0.50 14.92 -23.43
N ALA A 16 0.42 15.71 -24.00
CA ALA A 16 1.76 15.90 -23.45
C ALA A 16 1.70 16.58 -22.07
N GLU A 17 0.88 17.60 -21.90
CA GLU A 17 0.67 18.26 -20.60
C GLU A 17 0.09 17.31 -19.55
N ALA A 18 -0.92 16.52 -19.91
CA ALA A 18 -1.50 15.51 -19.02
C ALA A 18 -0.48 14.42 -18.65
N HIS A 19 0.36 13.99 -19.60
CA HIS A 19 1.45 13.06 -19.33
C HIS A 19 2.47 13.65 -18.36
N LEU A 20 2.87 14.91 -18.52
CA LEU A 20 3.78 15.58 -17.60
C LEU A 20 3.19 15.71 -16.20
N GLN A 21 1.90 16.02 -16.08
CA GLN A 21 1.18 16.04 -14.80
C GLN A 21 1.14 14.66 -14.14
N ALA A 22 0.85 13.61 -14.91
CA ALA A 22 0.84 12.23 -14.41
C ALA A 22 2.23 11.78 -13.95
N VAL A 23 3.28 12.11 -14.71
CA VAL A 23 4.68 11.83 -14.31
C VAL A 23 5.04 12.59 -13.05
N HIS A 24 4.63 13.85 -12.92
CA HIS A 24 4.87 14.64 -11.71
C HIS A 24 4.15 14.04 -10.50
N ALA A 25 2.88 13.67 -10.65
CA ALA A 25 2.11 13.00 -9.59
C ALA A 25 2.72 11.66 -9.19
N HIS A 26 3.18 10.87 -10.17
CA HIS A 26 3.87 9.60 -9.91
C HIS A 26 5.19 9.82 -9.16
N ASN A 27 6.00 10.80 -9.56
CA ASN A 27 7.23 11.17 -8.87
C ASN A 27 6.97 11.71 -7.46
N ALA A 28 5.92 12.51 -7.26
CA ALA A 28 5.52 13.00 -5.95
C ALA A 28 5.06 11.85 -5.05
N ALA A 29 4.25 10.94 -5.57
CA ALA A 29 3.84 9.72 -4.86
C ALA A 29 5.03 8.84 -4.50
N ALA A 30 5.98 8.62 -5.43
CA ALA A 30 7.21 7.87 -5.16
C ALA A 30 8.10 8.55 -4.11
N ALA A 31 8.21 9.89 -4.16
CA ALA A 31 8.95 10.67 -3.17
C ALA A 31 8.29 10.64 -1.78
N SER A 32 6.95 10.64 -1.71
CA SER A 32 6.21 10.45 -0.45
C SER A 32 6.30 9.01 0.05
N HIS A 33 6.23 8.00 -0.84
CA HIS A 33 6.49 6.60 -0.51
C HIS A 33 7.88 6.38 0.09
N ASN A 34 8.87 7.19 -0.31
CA ASN A 34 10.23 7.15 0.23
C ASN A 34 10.35 7.84 1.60
N LYS A 35 9.37 8.66 1.99
CA LYS A 35 9.40 9.49 3.21
C LYS A 35 8.47 9.01 4.33
N GLU A 36 7.47 8.19 4.01
CA GLU A 36 6.58 7.58 5.00
C GLU A 36 6.99 6.12 5.28
N ASP A 37 8.02 6.00 6.11
CA ASP A 37 8.26 4.91 7.06
C ASP A 37 8.21 3.47 6.52
N HIS A 38 9.25 3.07 5.78
CA HIS A 38 9.59 1.66 5.61
C HIS A 38 10.13 1.05 6.91
N LEU A 39 9.30 0.99 7.96
CA LEU A 39 9.29 -0.24 8.75
C LEU A 39 8.91 -1.34 7.76
N SER A 40 9.97 -1.95 7.20
CA SER A 40 9.94 -2.87 6.08
C SER A 40 8.74 -3.79 6.23
N ALA A 41 7.97 -4.03 5.18
CA ALA A 41 6.83 -4.97 5.24
C ALA A 41 7.20 -6.30 5.93
N HIS A 42 8.49 -6.66 5.90
CA HIS A 42 9.10 -7.72 6.66
C HIS A 42 9.06 -7.54 8.20
N GLU A 43 9.37 -6.36 8.74
CA GLU A 43 9.28 -6.04 10.17
C GLU A 43 7.82 -6.06 10.66
N LEU A 44 6.90 -5.47 9.89
CA LEU A 44 5.47 -5.54 10.18
C LEU A 44 4.97 -6.99 10.12
N SER A 45 5.45 -7.77 9.15
CA SER A 45 5.15 -9.20 9.06
C SER A 45 5.71 -9.98 10.24
N ARG A 46 6.92 -9.68 10.72
CA ARG A 46 7.49 -10.28 11.93
C ARG A 46 6.65 -9.96 13.17
N GLN A 47 6.31 -8.68 13.38
CA GLN A 47 5.47 -8.27 14.50
C GLN A 47 4.09 -8.96 14.46
N ALA A 48 3.46 -8.99 13.29
CA ALA A 48 2.18 -9.68 13.12
C ALA A 48 2.30 -11.18 13.45
N HIS A 49 3.38 -11.84 13.02
CA HIS A 49 3.62 -13.24 13.34
C HIS A 49 3.82 -13.48 14.84
N GLU A 50 4.61 -12.63 15.51
CA GLU A 50 4.82 -12.71 16.97
C GLU A 50 3.52 -12.50 17.74
N HIS A 51 2.69 -11.53 17.34
CA HIS A 51 1.39 -11.31 17.95
C HIS A 51 0.47 -12.53 17.79
N SER A 52 0.45 -13.12 16.59
CA SER A 52 -0.34 -14.33 16.33
C SER A 52 0.14 -15.51 17.18
N ALA A 53 1.45 -15.70 17.34
CA ALA A 53 2.01 -16.78 18.15
C ALA A 53 1.65 -16.63 19.63
N LYS A 54 1.77 -15.40 20.18
CA LYS A 54 1.38 -15.11 21.57
C LYS A 54 -0.12 -15.32 21.80
N ALA A 55 -0.97 -14.90 20.87
CA ALA A 55 -2.41 -15.10 20.95
C ALA A 55 -2.78 -16.60 20.92
N PHE A 56 -2.07 -17.39 20.11
CA PHE A 56 -2.25 -18.83 20.06
C PHE A 56 -1.83 -19.52 21.37
N GLU A 57 -0.68 -19.16 21.93
CA GLU A 57 -0.24 -19.69 23.24
C GLU A 57 -1.21 -19.33 24.37
N ALA A 58 -1.68 -18.08 24.41
CA ALA A 58 -2.67 -17.63 25.38
C ALA A 58 -3.99 -18.44 25.25
N SER A 59 -4.46 -18.64 24.02
CA SER A 59 -5.65 -19.46 23.75
C SER A 59 -5.47 -20.90 24.21
N GLN A 60 -4.30 -21.50 24.00
CA GLN A 60 -3.99 -22.84 24.48
C GLN A 60 -4.02 -22.91 26.01
N LYS A 61 -3.36 -21.97 26.70
CA LYS A 61 -3.37 -21.91 28.18
C LYS A 61 -4.79 -21.77 28.72
N LEU A 62 -5.59 -20.87 28.14
CA LEU A 62 -7.00 -20.72 28.51
C LEU A 62 -7.79 -22.00 28.25
N SER A 63 -7.56 -22.69 27.13
CA SER A 63 -8.24 -23.97 26.85
C SER A 63 -7.82 -25.10 27.79
N SER A 64 -6.58 -25.08 28.30
CA SER A 64 -6.09 -26.03 29.29
C SER A 64 -6.64 -25.72 30.69
N GLN A 65 -6.83 -24.43 31.02
CA GLN A 65 -7.44 -23.98 32.27
C GLN A 65 -8.96 -24.22 32.29
N ASP A 66 -9.66 -23.98 31.17
CA ASP A 66 -11.10 -24.28 31.01
C ASP A 66 -11.39 -25.78 31.18
N LYS A 67 -10.45 -26.65 30.80
CA LYS A 67 -10.53 -28.09 31.07
C LYS A 67 -10.32 -28.47 32.54
N SER A 68 -9.62 -27.64 33.32
CA SER A 68 -9.44 -27.86 34.77
C SER A 68 -10.52 -27.23 35.65
N GLU A 69 -11.37 -26.37 35.10
CA GLU A 69 -12.55 -25.81 35.81
C GLU A 69 -13.86 -26.59 35.52
N LYS A 70 -13.78 -27.67 34.74
CA LYS A 70 -14.89 -28.62 34.48
C LYS A 70 -14.60 -30.05 34.96
N GLU A 71 -13.87 -30.20 36.07
CA GLU A 71 -13.92 -31.42 36.89
C GLU A 71 -14.93 -31.26 38.05
#